data_AF-A0A380JEA3-F1
#
_entry.id   AF-A0A380JEA3-F1
#
_cell.length_a   1.000
_cell.length_b   1.000
_cell.length_c   1.000
_cell.angle_alpha   90.00
_cell.angle_beta   90.00
_cell.angle_gamma   90.00
#
_symmetry.space_group_name_H-M   'P 1'
#
loop_
_entity.id
_entity.type
_entity.pdbx_description
1 polymer ?
#
loop_
_entity_poly.entity_id
_entity_poly.type
_entity_poly.pdbx_seq_one_letter_code
_entity_poly.pdbx_strand_id
1 'polypeptide(L)'
;MFTKNKFQYCIYDHERLELHELQKEYQKDKAGTKLKYENQLFCPGCYDVDLVINEKKGKIYLSSHPKSPHAKECEYALESASKSKLKEYAPL
;
A
#
# COMPACT_ATOMS: atom_id res chain seq x y z
N MET A 1 -14.62 14.66 3.53
CA MET A 1 -13.96 13.96 2.40
C MET A 1 -12.74 13.23 2.94
N PHE A 2 -12.74 11.90 2.94
CA PHE A 2 -11.56 11.11 3.34
C PHE A 2 -10.53 11.19 2.21
N THR A 3 -9.39 11.84 2.44
CA THR A 3 -8.22 11.74 1.56
C THR A 3 -7.70 10.32 1.66
N LYS A 4 -8.19 9.48 0.75
CA LYS A 4 -7.89 8.05 0.65
C LYS A 4 -6.39 7.87 0.44
N ASN A 5 -5.85 6.87 1.13
CA ASN A 5 -4.66 6.13 0.71
C ASN A 5 -4.70 5.96 -0.83
N LYS A 6 -3.64 6.36 -1.53
CA LYS A 6 -3.61 6.41 -3.01
C LYS A 6 -3.93 5.04 -3.64
N PHE A 7 -3.68 3.94 -2.93
CA PHE A 7 -4.03 2.60 -3.38
C PHE A 7 -5.45 2.23 -2.89
N GLN A 8 -6.41 2.13 -3.80
CA GLN A 8 -7.72 1.51 -3.49
C GLN A 8 -7.67 -0.02 -3.61
N TYR A 9 -6.71 -0.54 -4.36
CA TYR A 9 -6.47 -1.97 -4.56
C TYR A 9 -4.97 -2.22 -4.82
N CYS A 10 -4.58 -3.49 -4.77
CA CYS A 10 -3.26 -4.00 -5.12
C CYS A 10 -3.40 -5.26 -5.98
N ILE A 11 -2.29 -5.81 -6.43
CA ILE A 11 -2.28 -7.07 -7.20
C ILE A 11 -1.79 -8.20 -6.28
N TYR A 12 -2.56 -9.27 -6.23
CA TYR A 12 -2.24 -10.50 -5.50
C TYR A 12 -2.57 -11.66 -6.43
N ASP A 13 -1.61 -12.58 -6.63
CA ASP A 13 -1.79 -13.74 -7.52
C ASP A 13 -2.32 -13.37 -8.92
N HIS A 14 -1.76 -12.31 -9.51
CA HIS A 14 -2.20 -11.71 -10.79
C HIS A 14 -3.63 -11.14 -10.82
N GLU A 15 -4.34 -11.13 -9.69
CA GLU A 15 -5.69 -10.58 -9.57
C GLU A 15 -5.72 -9.29 -8.74
N ARG A 16 -6.81 -8.53 -8.91
CA ARG A 16 -7.05 -7.31 -8.14
C ARG A 16 -7.56 -7.69 -6.74
N LEU A 17 -6.81 -7.27 -5.71
CA LEU A 17 -7.23 -7.34 -4.32
C LEU A 17 -7.59 -5.95 -3.80
N GLU A 18 -8.86 -5.76 -3.44
CA GLU A 18 -9.37 -4.49 -2.92
C GLU A 18 -8.88 -4.22 -1.48
N LEU A 19 -8.43 -2.99 -1.20
CA LEU A 19 -7.90 -2.63 0.12
C LEU A 19 -8.97 -2.76 1.22
N HIS A 20 -10.24 -2.57 0.87
CA HIS A 20 -11.33 -2.70 1.83
C HIS A 20 -11.58 -4.15 2.27
N GLU A 21 -11.32 -5.12 1.39
CA GLU A 21 -11.39 -6.55 1.71
C GLU A 21 -10.20 -6.95 2.57
N LEU A 22 -9.00 -6.50 2.16
CA LEU A 22 -7.78 -6.69 2.92
C LEU A 22 -7.89 -6.09 4.34
N GLN A 23 -8.52 -4.92 4.47
CA GLN A 23 -8.79 -4.29 5.77
C GLN A 23 -9.70 -5.13 6.66
N LYS A 24 -10.72 -5.80 6.11
CA LYS A 24 -11.62 -6.69 6.86
C LYS A 24 -10.88 -7.95 7.32
N GLU A 25 -10.07 -8.54 6.43
CA GLU A 25 -9.25 -9.72 6.77
C GLU A 25 -8.23 -9.37 7.87
N TYR A 26 -7.52 -8.26 7.70
CA TYR A 26 -6.53 -7.77 8.65
C TYR A 26 -7.13 -7.49 10.04
N GLN A 27 -8.36 -6.97 10.11
CA GLN A 27 -9.03 -6.74 11.39
C GLN A 27 -9.43 -8.03 12.11
N LYS A 28 -9.67 -9.12 11.37
CA LYS A 28 -9.98 -10.43 11.96
C LYS A 28 -8.72 -11.12 12.48
N ASP A 29 -7.65 -11.08 11.70
CA ASP A 29 -6.36 -11.65 12.08
C ASP A 29 -5.20 -10.83 11.52
N LYS A 30 -4.66 -9.92 12.34
CA LYS A 30 -3.59 -9.03 11.93
C LYS A 30 -2.30 -9.78 11.56
N ALA A 31 -1.92 -10.76 12.39
CA ALA A 31 -0.66 -11.46 12.24
C ALA A 31 -0.72 -12.43 11.06
N GLY A 32 -1.78 -13.23 10.96
CA GLY A 32 -1.98 -14.15 9.84
C GLY A 32 -2.14 -13.42 8.52
N THR A 33 -2.86 -12.29 8.49
CA THR A 33 -3.01 -11.48 7.27
C THR A 33 -1.66 -10.93 6.80
N LYS A 34 -0.84 -10.38 7.70
CA LYS A 34 0.51 -9.90 7.32
C LYS A 34 1.36 -11.03 6.76
N LEU A 35 1.39 -12.17 7.44
CA LEU A 35 2.18 -13.33 7.02
C LEU A 35 1.71 -13.87 5.66
N LYS A 36 0.40 -13.95 5.45
CA LYS A 36 -0.21 -14.44 4.21
C LYS A 36 0.15 -13.59 3.00
N TYR A 37 0.24 -12.27 3.15
CA TYR A 37 0.45 -11.34 2.04
C TYR A 37 1.88 -10.78 1.97
N GLU A 38 2.78 -11.23 2.87
CA GLU A 38 4.18 -10.83 2.87
C GLU A 38 4.83 -11.16 1.52
N ASN A 39 5.44 -10.15 0.88
CA ASN A 39 6.10 -10.24 -0.43
C ASN A 39 5.22 -10.80 -1.57
N GLN A 40 3.89 -10.69 -1.46
CA GLN A 40 2.94 -11.20 -2.46
C GLN A 40 2.00 -10.13 -3.01
N LEU A 41 2.02 -8.92 -2.44
CA LEU A 41 1.23 -7.81 -2.93
C LEU A 41 2.08 -6.96 -3.86
N PHE A 42 1.58 -6.65 -5.04
CA PHE A 42 2.27 -5.85 -6.03
C PHE A 42 1.54 -4.54 -6.33
N CYS A 43 2.31 -3.56 -6.77
CA CYS A 43 1.79 -2.29 -7.25
C CYS A 43 0.88 -2.50 -8.47
N PRO A 44 -0.35 -1.98 -8.48
CA PRO A 44 -1.26 -2.12 -9.61
C PRO A 44 -0.84 -1.35 -10.87
N GLY A 45 0.09 -0.38 -10.73
CA GLY A 45 0.61 0.37 -11.88
C GLY A 45 1.75 -0.35 -12.60
N CYS A 46 2.73 -0.87 -11.86
CA CYS A 46 3.91 -1.50 -12.47
C CYS A 46 3.98 -3.03 -12.34
N TYR A 47 3.11 -3.66 -11.55
CA TYR A 47 3.04 -5.12 -11.34
C TYR A 47 4.33 -5.78 -10.82
N ASP A 48 5.33 -4.99 -10.45
CA ASP A 48 6.70 -5.44 -10.15
C ASP A 48 7.10 -5.11 -8.71
N VAL A 49 6.70 -3.93 -8.21
CA VAL A 49 7.08 -3.48 -6.87
C VAL A 49 6.24 -4.14 -5.79
N ASP A 50 6.92 -4.82 -4.86
CA ASP A 50 6.34 -5.35 -3.64
C ASP A 50 5.75 -4.23 -2.76
N LEU A 51 4.53 -4.48 -2.29
CA LEU A 51 3.80 -3.65 -1.35
C LEU A 51 3.73 -4.35 0.01
N VAL A 52 3.91 -3.56 1.07
CA VAL A 52 3.84 -4.01 2.45
C VAL A 52 2.61 -3.43 3.14
N ILE A 53 1.90 -4.28 3.89
CA ILE A 53 0.78 -3.87 4.73
C ILE A 53 1.30 -3.18 6.00
N ASN A 54 0.94 -1.92 6.18
CA ASN A 54 1.20 -1.14 7.37
C ASN A 54 -0.12 -0.76 8.05
N GLU A 55 -0.06 -0.41 9.33
CA GLU A 55 -1.22 0.03 10.11
C GLU A 55 -0.94 1.39 10.73
N LYS A 56 -1.90 2.31 10.64
CA LYS A 56 -1.89 3.58 11.37
C LYS A 56 -3.29 3.87 11.89
N LYS A 57 -3.41 4.06 13.22
CA LYS A 57 -4.68 4.36 13.90
C LYS A 57 -5.80 3.35 13.55
N GLY A 58 -5.48 2.06 13.51
CA GLY A 58 -6.44 0.97 13.23
C GLY A 58 -6.88 0.82 11.77
N LYS A 59 -6.31 1.61 10.85
CA LYS A 59 -6.52 1.48 9.40
C LYS A 59 -5.24 1.02 8.72
N ILE A 60 -5.38 0.14 7.74
CA ILE A 60 -4.24 -0.32 6.96
C ILE A 60 -3.94 0.63 5.81
N TYR A 61 -2.68 0.66 5.43
CA TYR A 61 -2.22 1.25 4.19
C TYR A 61 -1.10 0.44 3.57
N LEU A 62 -0.92 0.58 2.26
CA LEU A 62 0.12 -0.11 1.51
C LEU A 62 1.25 0.87 1.21
N SER A 63 2.48 0.41 1.33
CA SER A 63 3.67 1.16 0.94
C SER A 63 4.63 0.27 0.18
N SER A 64 5.34 0.82 -0.79
CA SER A 64 6.41 0.10 -1.47
C SER A 64 7.58 -0.21 -0.54
N HIS A 65 8.20 -1.36 -0.77
CA HIS A 65 9.42 -1.72 -0.06
C HIS A 65 10.55 -0.74 -0.46
N PRO A 66 11.35 -0.21 0.49
CA PRO A 66 12.37 0.81 0.19
C PRO A 66 13.47 0.35 -0.77
N LYS A 67 13.60 -0.96 -1.00
CA LYS A 67 14.56 -1.55 -1.94
C LYS A 67 13.99 -1.84 -3.33
N SER A 68 12.69 -1.61 -3.55
CA SER A 68 12.01 -1.93 -4.82
C SER A 68 11.59 -0.62 -5.51
N PRO A 69 12.45 -0.04 -6.36
CA PRO A 69 12.11 1.18 -7.07
C PRO A 69 11.00 0.91 -8.09
N HIS A 70 9.99 1.77 -8.11
CA HIS A 70 8.98 1.73 -9.17
C HIS A 70 9.59 2.00 -10.54
N ALA A 71 8.99 1.41 -11.57
CA ALA A 71 9.27 1.79 -12.97
C ALA A 71 9.05 3.29 -13.17
N LYS A 72 9.83 3.91 -14.06
CA LYS A 72 9.88 5.36 -14.28
C LYS A 72 8.53 5.98 -14.66
N GLU A 73 7.61 5.18 -15.19
CA GLU A 73 6.26 5.56 -15.63
C GLU A 73 5.15 5.09 -14.69
N CYS A 74 5.50 4.49 -13.55
CA CYS A 74 4.49 4.07 -12.59
C CYS A 74 3.81 5.31 -12.00
N GLU A 75 2.49 5.41 -12.13
CA GLU A 75 1.69 6.49 -11.53
C GLU A 75 1.84 6.57 -9.99
N TYR A 76 2.35 5.50 -9.38
CA TYR A 76 2.63 5.36 -7.96
C TYR A 76 4.11 5.61 -7.59
N ALA A 77 4.98 5.87 -8.57
CA ALA A 77 6.33 6.35 -8.32
C ALA A 77 6.25 7.75 -7.68
N LEU A 78 6.38 7.81 -6.35
CA LEU A 78 6.53 9.09 -5.65
C LEU A 78 7.90 9.67 -5.97
N GLU A 79 7.95 10.72 -6.80
CA GLU A 79 9.16 11.51 -6.98
C GLU A 79 9.68 12.02 -5.63
N SER A 80 11.01 12.12 -5.47
CA SER A 80 11.67 12.50 -4.22
C SER A 80 11.15 13.83 -3.64
N ALA A 81 10.69 14.77 -4.48
CA ALA A 81 10.05 16.02 -4.06
C ALA A 81 8.69 15.80 -3.34
N SER A 82 7.95 14.74 -3.68
CA SER A 82 6.71 14.36 -3.00
C SER A 82 6.96 13.74 -1.62
N LYS A 83 8.12 13.10 -1.40
CA LYS A 83 8.53 12.60 -0.07
C LYS A 83 8.82 13.75 0.91
N SER A 84 9.42 14.84 0.43
CA SER A 84 9.64 16.06 1.21
C SER A 84 8.34 16.80 1.57
N LYS A 85 7.24 16.55 0.83
CA LYS A 85 5.87 17.02 1.14
C LYS A 85 5.08 16.08 2.04
N LEU A 86 5.58 14.89 2.38
CA LEU A 86 5.07 14.06 3.49
C LEU A 86 5.53 14.62 4.85
N LYS A 87 5.68 15.95 4.98
CA LYS A 87 5.62 16.59 6.28
C LYS A 87 4.25 16.28 6.85
N GLU A 88 4.27 15.64 8.01
CA GLU A 88 3.16 15.25 8.86
C GLU A 88 1.85 15.98 8.53
N TYR A 89 0.91 15.25 7.92
CA TYR A 89 -0.50 15.62 7.96
C TYR A 89 -0.96 15.55 9.43
N ALA A 90 -0.79 16.67 10.15
CA ALA A 90 -1.45 16.92 11.41
C ALA A 90 -2.88 17.42 11.11
N PRO A 91 -3.92 16.86 11.77
CA PRO A 91 -5.30 17.32 11.59
C PRO A 91 -5.46 18.74 12.17
N LEU A 92 -6.06 19.63 11.39
CA LEU A 92 -6.78 20.80 11.92
C LEU A 92 -8.20 20.38 12.30
#